data_AF-A0A9D9X638-F1
#
_entry.id   AF-A0A9D9X638-F1
#
_cell.length_a   1.000
_cell.length_b   1.000
_cell.length_c   1.000
_cell.angle_alpha   90.00
_cell.angle_beta   90.00
_cell.angle_gamma   90.00
#
_symmetry.space_group_name_H-M   'P 1'
#
loop_
_entity.id
_entity.type
_entity.pdbx_description
1 polymer ?
#
loop_
_entity_poly.entity_id
_entity_poly.type
_entity_poly.pdbx_seq_one_letter_code
_entity_poly.pdbx_strand_id
1 'polypeptide(L)'
;GRHLDSQLGALARVRLARVLFAMGRSDEALAALDAAGSEDFALEKLELRGDILRANGDTGGARKAYAQALEIASGSASMGGTRLLELKQQELDLPGQSTPQATQAAEETP
;
A
#
# COMPACT_ATOMS: atom_id res chain seq x y z
N GLY A 1 -14.52 23.74 -6.77
CA GLY A 1 -13.51 24.73 -6.33
C GLY A 1 -12.17 24.04 -6.29
N ARG A 2 -11.07 24.71 -6.66
CA ARG A 2 -9.77 24.09 -7.00
C ARG A 2 -9.22 23.02 -6.03
N HIS A 3 -9.58 23.09 -4.75
CA HIS A 3 -9.20 22.10 -3.73
C HIS A 3 -9.90 20.74 -3.89
N LEU A 4 -11.17 20.72 -4.31
CA LEU A 4 -11.89 19.47 -4.59
C LEU A 4 -11.29 18.76 -5.80
N ASP A 5 -10.83 19.53 -6.80
CA ASP A 5 -10.18 18.99 -8.00
C ASP A 5 -8.81 18.37 -7.65
N SER A 6 -8.05 18.97 -6.72
CA SER A 6 -6.80 18.39 -6.23
C SER A 6 -7.01 17.12 -5.40
N GLN A 7 -8.02 17.11 -4.52
CA GLN A 7 -8.37 15.93 -3.72
C GLN A 7 -8.86 14.76 -4.59
N LEU A 8 -9.66 15.06 -5.61
CA LEU A 8 -10.10 14.05 -6.59
C LEU A 8 -8.91 13.50 -7.37
N GLY A 9 -7.97 14.35 -7.77
CA GLY A 9 -6.71 13.93 -8.41
C GLY A 9 -5.85 13.03 -7.52
N ALA A 10 -5.71 13.38 -6.24
CA ALA A 10 -4.98 12.55 -5.28
C ALA A 10 -5.62 11.17 -5.11
N LEU A 11 -6.94 11.12 -4.90
CA LEU A 11 -7.68 9.86 -4.79
C LEU A 11 -7.57 9.00 -6.05
N ALA A 12 -7.67 9.61 -7.23
CA ALA A 12 -7.51 8.91 -8.50
C ALA A 12 -6.13 8.26 -8.64
N ARG A 13 -5.06 8.96 -8.21
CA ARG A 13 -3.70 8.42 -8.24
C ARG A 13 -3.48 7.29 -7.23
N VAL A 14 -4.02 7.39 -6.02
CA VAL A 14 -4.00 6.30 -5.02
C VAL A 14 -4.66 5.04 -5.59
N ARG A 15 -5.83 5.19 -6.22
CA ARG A 15 -6.55 4.08 -6.84
C ARG A 15 -5.79 3.50 -8.05
N LEU A 16 -5.20 4.37 -8.87
CA LEU A 16 -4.34 3.94 -9.97
C LEU A 16 -3.15 3.12 -9.47
N ALA A 17 -2.46 3.57 -8.41
CA ALA A 17 -1.36 2.83 -7.81
C ALA A 17 -1.80 1.42 -7.36
N ARG A 18 -2.99 1.30 -6.77
CA ARG A 18 -3.51 -0.01 -6.32
C ARG A 18 -3.78 -0.96 -7.49
N VAL A 19 -4.28 -0.43 -8.61
CA VAL A 19 -4.49 -1.21 -9.85
C VAL A 19 -3.15 -1.61 -10.46
N LEU A 20 -2.19 -0.69 -10.55
CA LEU A 20 -0.84 -0.97 -11.07
C LEU A 20 -0.16 -2.07 -10.24
N PHE A 21 -0.26 -1.98 -8.91
CA PHE A 21 0.28 -3.00 -8.02
C PHE A 21 -0.38 -4.38 -8.24
N ALA A 22 -1.70 -4.43 -8.37
CA ALA A 22 -2.42 -5.68 -8.68
C ALA A 22 -2.02 -6.28 -10.04
N MET A 23 -1.54 -5.45 -10.97
CA MET A 23 -0.97 -5.90 -12.27
C MET A 23 0.51 -6.29 -12.19
N GLY A 24 1.12 -6.30 -10.99
CA GLY A 24 2.55 -6.57 -10.81
C GLY A 24 3.47 -5.42 -11.22
N ARG A 25 2.93 -4.23 -11.51
CA ARG A 25 3.67 -3.05 -11.97
C ARG A 25 4.08 -2.18 -10.78
N SER A 26 4.90 -2.76 -9.90
CA SER A 26 5.27 -2.16 -8.61
C SER A 26 5.94 -0.78 -8.73
N ASP A 27 6.86 -0.60 -9.67
CA ASP A 27 7.58 0.68 -9.83
C ASP A 27 6.63 1.81 -10.27
N GLU A 28 5.71 1.50 -11.18
CA GLU A 28 4.70 2.46 -11.64
C GLU A 28 3.67 2.76 -10.54
N ALA A 29 3.35 1.76 -9.70
CA ALA A 29 2.49 1.96 -8.54
C ALA A 29 3.13 2.94 -7.54
N LEU A 30 4.43 2.79 -7.25
CA LEU A 30 5.16 3.72 -6.37
C LEU A 30 5.22 5.13 -6.97
N ALA A 31 5.49 5.26 -8.27
CA ALA A 31 5.49 6.56 -8.95
C ALA A 31 4.10 7.24 -8.90
N ALA A 32 3.02 6.48 -9.07
CA ALA A 32 1.66 7.00 -8.95
C ALA A 32 1.35 7.47 -7.52
N LEU A 33 1.83 6.76 -6.49
CA LEU A 33 1.72 7.20 -5.09
C LEU A 33 2.47 8.51 -4.83
N ASP A 34 3.70 8.64 -5.33
CA ASP A 34 4.50 9.85 -5.15
C ASP A 34 3.86 11.07 -5.81
N ALA A 35 3.21 10.87 -6.96
CA ALA A 35 2.46 11.91 -7.66
C ALA A 35 1.13 12.28 -6.96
N ALA A 36 0.63 11.50 -5.99
CA ALA A 36 -0.57 11.81 -5.22
C ALA A 36 -0.38 12.95 -4.19
N GLY A 37 0.87 13.39 -3.96
CA GLY A 37 1.20 14.40 -2.93
C GLY A 37 1.23 13.77 -1.53
N SER A 38 1.53 14.56 -0.49
CA SER A 38 1.80 14.06 0.87
C SER A 38 0.63 14.17 1.85
N GLU A 39 -0.24 15.17 1.75
CA GLU A 39 -1.24 15.45 2.80
C GLU A 39 -2.54 14.61 2.68
N ASP A 40 -3.25 14.65 1.55
CA ASP A 40 -4.49 13.89 1.38
C ASP A 40 -4.22 12.38 1.33
N PHE A 41 -5.07 11.58 1.98
CA PHE A 41 -4.99 10.10 1.98
C PHE A 41 -3.63 9.56 2.47
N ALA A 42 -2.97 10.28 3.39
CA ALA A 42 -1.64 9.92 3.89
C ALA A 42 -1.58 8.49 4.43
N LEU A 43 -2.61 8.07 5.17
CA LEU A 43 -2.74 6.73 5.73
C LEU A 43 -2.75 5.66 4.61
N GLU A 44 -3.65 5.81 3.63
CA GLU A 44 -3.85 4.85 2.55
C GLU A 44 -2.62 4.74 1.64
N LYS A 45 -1.94 5.86 1.39
CA LYS A 45 -0.68 5.87 0.61
C LYS A 45 0.42 5.10 1.32
N LEU A 46 0.56 5.28 2.63
CA LEU A 46 1.59 4.60 3.41
C LEU A 46 1.33 3.11 3.56
N GLU A 47 0.07 2.72 3.79
CA GLU A 47 -0.33 1.31 3.78
C GLU A 47 0.00 0.66 2.42
N LEU A 48 -0.44 1.27 1.32
CA LEU A 48 -0.21 0.72 -0.02
C LEU A 48 1.29 0.69 -0.37
N ARG A 49 2.07 1.70 0.04
CA ARG A 49 3.53 1.71 -0.13
C ARG A 49 4.18 0.54 0.60
N GLY A 50 3.76 0.26 1.83
CA GLY A 50 4.26 -0.89 2.59
C GLY A 50 3.94 -2.21 1.89
N ASP A 51 2.72 -2.36 1.36
CA ASP A 51 2.30 -3.56 0.63
C ASP A 51 3.15 -3.79 -0.63
N ILE A 52 3.41 -2.74 -1.40
CA ILE A 52 4.24 -2.80 -2.60
C ILE A 52 5.69 -3.16 -2.25
N LEU A 53 6.28 -2.49 -1.25
CA LEU A 53 7.66 -2.74 -0.83
C LEU A 53 7.84 -4.16 -0.30
N ARG A 54 6.86 -4.66 0.47
CA ARG A 54 6.86 -6.05 0.94
C ARG A 54 6.85 -7.03 -0.21
N ALA A 55 5.96 -6.83 -1.19
CA ALA A 55 5.87 -7.71 -2.36
C ALA A 55 7.17 -7.71 -3.20
N ASN A 56 7.89 -6.59 -3.21
CA ASN A 56 9.20 -6.48 -3.84
C ASN A 56 10.36 -7.05 -3.00
N GLY A 57 10.09 -7.59 -1.81
CA GLY A 57 11.11 -8.13 -0.90
C GLY A 57 11.83 -7.07 -0.04
N ASP A 58 11.47 -5.79 -0.16
CA ASP A 58 11.98 -4.72 0.69
C ASP A 58 11.20 -4.67 2.02
N THR A 59 11.48 -5.64 2.89
CA THR A 59 10.86 -5.74 4.21
C THR A 59 11.22 -4.57 5.13
N GLY A 60 12.42 -3.99 4.96
CA GLY A 60 12.86 -2.81 5.73
C GLY A 60 12.05 -1.57 5.37
N GLY A 61 11.89 -1.31 4.07
CA GLY A 61 11.04 -0.25 3.54
C GLY A 61 9.57 -0.45 3.90
N ALA A 62 9.07 -1.68 3.79
CA ALA A 62 7.70 -2.01 4.17
C ALA A 62 7.41 -1.72 5.65
N ARG A 63 8.30 -2.17 6.55
CA ARG A 63 8.19 -1.90 8.00
C ARG A 63 8.14 -0.40 8.30
N LYS A 64 9.01 0.38 7.65
CA LYS A 64 9.03 1.84 7.80
C LYS A 64 7.72 2.48 7.36
N ALA A 65 7.18 2.07 6.22
CA ALA A 65 5.92 2.62 5.70
C ALA A 65 4.72 2.29 6.62
N TYR A 66 4.61 1.05 7.10
CA TYR A 66 3.55 0.66 8.02
C TYR A 66 3.66 1.34 9.39
N ALA A 67 4.88 1.59 9.89
CA ALA A 67 5.08 2.33 11.14
C ALA A 67 4.55 3.77 11.02
N GLN A 68 4.87 4.45 9.92
CA GLN A 68 4.33 5.79 9.65
C GLN A 68 2.80 5.78 9.49
N ALA A 69 2.25 4.74 8.83
CA ALA A 69 0.80 4.58 8.73
C ALA A 69 0.14 4.43 10.12
N LEU A 70 0.74 3.67 11.03
CA LEU A 70 0.26 3.50 12.41
C LEU A 70 0.30 4.79 13.23
N GLU A 71 1.34 5.60 13.08
CA GLU A 71 1.42 6.92 13.72
C GLU A 71 0.23 7.80 13.33
N ILE A 72 -0.13 7.81 12.04
CA ILE A 72 -1.29 8.56 11.53
C ILE A 72 -2.61 7.94 12.02
N ALA A 73 -2.72 6.62 11.93
CA ALA A 73 -3.93 5.89 12.33
C ALA A 73 -4.23 6.06 13.83
N SER A 74 -3.21 6.12 14.68
CA SER A 74 -3.36 6.27 16.13
C SER A 74 -3.81 7.68 16.54
N GLY A 75 -3.49 8.70 15.73
CA GLY A 75 -4.00 10.06 15.90
C GLY A 75 -5.42 10.27 15.36
N SER A 76 -5.92 9.32 14.56
CA SER A 76 -7.28 9.29 14.04
C SER A 76 -8.11 8.29 14.87
N ALA A 77 -9.41 8.51 15.06
CA ALA A 77 -10.27 7.55 15.79
C ALA A 77 -10.53 6.22 15.02
N SER A 78 -9.65 5.86 14.06
CA SER A 78 -9.79 4.72 13.17
C SER A 78 -9.20 3.45 13.80
N MET A 79 -9.95 2.84 14.72
CA MET A 79 -9.54 1.60 15.41
C MET A 79 -9.36 0.41 14.45
N GLY A 80 -10.10 0.38 13.34
CA GLY A 80 -10.06 -0.73 12.36
C GLY A 80 -8.80 -0.74 11.49
N GLY A 81 -8.32 0.45 11.08
CA GLY A 81 -7.10 0.57 10.27
C GLY A 81 -5.83 0.21 11.05
N THR A 82 -5.77 0.61 12.32
CA THR A 82 -4.65 0.32 13.22
C THR A 82 -4.38 -1.19 13.36
N ARG A 83 -5.42 -1.98 13.62
CA ARG A 83 -5.28 -3.45 13.80
C ARG A 83 -4.73 -4.15 12.55
N LEU A 84 -5.17 -3.73 11.36
CA LEU A 84 -4.68 -4.34 10.11
C LEU A 84 -3.19 -4.05 9.89
N LEU A 85 -2.76 -2.82 10.17
CA LEU A 85 -1.37 -2.42 10.03
C LEU A 85 -0.44 -3.16 11.01
N GLU A 86 -0.89 -3.40 12.24
CA GLU A 86 -0.16 -4.21 13.23
C GLU A 86 0.04 -5.65 12.73
N LEU A 87 -0.99 -6.27 12.17
CA LEU A 87 -0.90 -7.61 11.57
C LEU A 87 0.10 -7.63 10.40
N LYS A 88 0.05 -6.63 9.52
CA LYS A 88 1.00 -6.51 8.40
C LYS A 88 2.45 -6.40 8.88
N GLN A 89 2.71 -5.71 9.99
CA GLN A 89 4.07 -5.66 10.57
C GLN A 89 4.50 -7.02 11.13
N GLN A 90 3.63 -7.72 11.86
CA GLN A 90 3.91 -9.05 12.38
C GLN A 90 4.22 -10.05 11.25
N GLU A 91 3.50 -9.96 10.13
CA GLU A 91 3.75 -10.78 8.94
C GLU A 91 5.15 -10.58 8.35
N LEU A 92 5.74 -9.39 8.45
CA LEU A 92 7.10 -9.13 7.98
C LEU A 92 8.18 -9.85 8.79
N ASP A 93 7.89 -10.20 10.05
CA ASP A 93 8.82 -10.85 10.96
C ASP A 93 8.70 -12.40 10.90
N LEU A 94 7.71 -12.93 10.18
CA LEU A 94 7.51 -14.37 9.99
C LEU A 94 8.37 -14.91 8.84
N PRO A 95 9.24 -15.91 9.07
CA PRO A 95 10.06 -16.48 8.00
C PRO A 95 9.20 -17.24 6.98
N GLY A 96 9.33 -16.89 5.70
CA GLY A 96 8.79 -17.67 4.57
C GLY A 96 7.55 -17.13 3.84
N GLN A 97 7.05 -15.92 4.15
CA GLN A 97 5.87 -15.36 3.48
C GLN A 97 6.16 -14.47 2.25
N SER A 98 7.38 -14.51 1.73
CA SER A 98 7.74 -13.88 0.45
C SER A 98 7.22 -14.72 -0.73
N THR A 99 5.91 -14.82 -0.90
CA THR A 99 5.35 -15.44 -2.12
C THR A 99 4.77 -14.34 -3.00
N PRO A 100 5.40 -14.04 -4.16
CA PRO A 100 4.72 -13.32 -5.22
C PRO A 100 3.49 -14.13 -5.63
N GLN A 101 2.31 -13.53 -5.47
CA GLN A 101 1.08 -14.09 -5.99
C GLN A 101 1.11 -13.96 -7.53
N ALA A 102 1.80 -14.90 -8.20
CA ALA A 102 1.93 -14.97 -9.66
C ALA A 102 1.86 -16.41 -10.20
N THR A 103 1.17 -17.34 -9.51
CA THR A 103 1.00 -18.73 -10.00
C THR A 103 -0.43 -19.27 -9.86
N GLN A 104 -1.46 -18.42 -9.88
CA GLN A 104 -2.85 -18.87 -10.04
C GLN A 104 -3.48 -18.22 -11.27
N ALA A 105 -2.95 -18.55 -12.45
CA ALA A 105 -3.60 -18.28 -13.74
C ALA A 105 -3.26 -19.34 -14.81
N ALA A 106 -2.74 -20.50 -14.41
CA ALA A 106 -2.34 -21.54 -15.35
C ALA A 106 -2.67 -22.95 -14.82
N GLU A 107 -3.93 -23.20 -14.46
CA GLU A 107 -4.45 -24.58 -14.37
C GLU A 107 -5.98 -24.59 -14.26
N GLU A 108 -6.69 -24.22 -15.32
CA GLU A 108 -8.07 -24.68 -15.54
C GLU A 108 -8.30 -24.92 -17.04
N THR A 109 -7.93 -26.10 -17.52
CA THR A 109 -8.60 -26.72 -18.67
C THR A 109 -8.44 -28.24 -18.60
N PRO A 110 -9.51 -29.01 -18.35
CA PRO A 110 -9.66 -30.33 -18.93
C PRO A 110 -10.25 -30.23 -20.36
#